data_AF-A0A822DU72-F1
#
_entry.id   AF-A0A822DU72-F1
#
_cell.length_a   1.000
_cell.length_b   1.000
_cell.length_c   1.000
_cell.angle_alpha   90.00
_cell.angle_beta   90.00
_cell.angle_gamma   90.00
#
_symmetry.space_group_name_H-M   'P 1'
#
loop_
_entity.id
_entity.type
_entity.pdbx_description
1 polymer ?
#
loop_
_entity_poly.entity_id
_entity_poly.type
_entity_poly.pdbx_seq_one_letter_code
_entity_poly.pdbx_strand_id
1 'polypeptide(L)' 'ECWFPKATDRTYVDKLINAHAQHPKFGKPNYKAPADFSIIHYAGKVEYSAEQWLMKNMDPL' A
#
# COMPACT_ATOMS: atom_id res chain seq x y z
N GLU A 1 2.62 1.19 -11.05
CA GLU A 1 1.90 2.43 -10.70
C GLU A 1 2.70 3.70 -10.97
N CYS A 2 3.95 3.86 -10.51
CA CYS A 2 4.72 5.11 -10.71
C CYS A 2 4.98 5.52 -12.17
N TRP A 3 4.83 4.59 -13.12
CA TRP A 3 4.96 4.82 -14.56
C TRP A 3 3.63 5.18 -15.24
N PHE A 4 2.50 5.08 -14.52
CA PHE A 4 1.18 5.30 -15.09
C PHE A 4 0.78 6.77 -14.99
N PRO A 5 0.38 7.42 -16.10
CA PRO A 5 -0.02 8.82 -16.06
C PRO A 5 -1.23 8.98 -15.12
N LYS A 6 -1.14 9.95 -14.20
CA LYS A 6 -2.16 10.28 -13.18
C LYS A 6 -2.42 9.19 -12.11
N ALA A 7 -1.52 8.22 -11.94
CA ALA A 7 -1.60 7.34 -10.77
C ALA A 7 -1.48 8.15 -9.47
N THR A 8 -2.23 7.73 -8.46
CA THR A 8 -2.21 8.29 -7.10
C THR A 8 -1.90 7.18 -6.09
N ASP A 9 -1.38 7.56 -4.91
CA ASP A 9 -1.12 6.60 -3.83
C ASP A 9 -2.40 5.81 -3.48
N ARG A 10 -3.57 6.47 -3.51
CA ARG A 10 -4.87 5.81 -3.29
C ARG A 10 -5.18 4.75 -4.34
N THR A 11 -5.01 5.07 -5.63
CA THR A 11 -5.23 4.07 -6.70
C THR A 11 -4.25 2.90 -6.62
N TYR A 12 -3.04 3.13 -6.10
CA TYR A 12 -2.10 2.05 -5.81
C TYR A 12 -2.60 1.16 -4.67
N VAL A 13 -3.04 1.74 -3.55
CA VAL A 13 -3.61 1.00 -2.41
C VAL A 13 -4.83 0.17 -2.83
N ASP A 14 -5.76 0.75 -3.59
CA ASP A 14 -6.95 0.05 -4.06
C ASP A 14 -6.58 -1.19 -4.90
N LYS A 15 -5.62 -1.03 -5.83
CA LYS A 15 -5.10 -2.16 -6.64
C LYS A 15 -4.41 -3.20 -5.76
N LEU A 16 -3.61 -2.78 -4.79
CA LEU A 16 -2.90 -3.66 -3.85
C LEU A 16 -3.89 -4.50 -3.03
N ILE A 17 -4.93 -3.86 -2.48
CA ILE A 17 -5.99 -4.54 -1.73
C ILE A 17 -6.71 -5.56 -2.61
N ASN A 18 -7.09 -5.17 -3.84
CA ASN A 18 -7.78 -6.07 -4.76
C ASN A 18 -6.91 -7.26 -5.18
N ALA A 19 -5.62 -7.04 -5.43
CA ALA A 19 -4.68 -8.09 -5.84
C ALA A 19 -4.36 -9.09 -4.71
N HIS A 20 -4.31 -8.62 -3.46
CA HIS A 20 -3.82 -9.41 -2.32
C HIS A 20 -4.87 -9.68 -1.23
N ALA A 21 -6.15 -9.41 -1.48
CA ALA A 21 -7.23 -9.55 -0.49
C ALA A 21 -7.29 -10.93 0.20
N GLN A 22 -6.86 -12.00 -0.48
CA GLN A 22 -6.89 -13.37 0.02
C GLN A 22 -5.53 -13.86 0.56
N HIS A 23 -4.48 -13.04 0.47
CA HIS A 23 -3.16 -13.45 0.89
C HIS A 23 -3.08 -13.44 2.43
N PRO A 24 -2.67 -14.53 3.09
CA PRO A 24 -2.73 -14.65 4.56
C PRO A 24 -1.81 -13.65 5.29
N LYS A 25 -0.84 -13.06 4.59
CA LYS A 25 0.05 -12.02 5.15
C LYS A 25 -0.37 -10.59 4.83
N PHE A 26 -1.47 -10.39 4.09
CA PHE A 26 -1.97 -9.07 3.75
C PHE A 26 -3.14 -8.72 4.67
N GLY A 27 -3.05 -7.57 5.34
CA GLY A 27 -4.11 -7.07 6.20
C GLY A 27 -4.76 -5.83 5.59
N LYS A 28 -6.10 -5.87 5.50
CA LYS A 28 -6.91 -4.73 5.05
C LYS A 28 -6.81 -3.55 6.04
N PRO A 29 -7.03 -2.31 5.57
CA PRO A 29 -7.05 -1.13 6.44
C PRO A 29 -8.05 -1.31 7.58
N ASN A 30 -7.65 -0.84 8.77
CA ASN A 30 -8.49 -0.83 9.96
C ASN A 30 -8.97 0.61 10.19
N TYR A 31 -10.29 0.82 10.27
CA TYR A 31 -10.89 2.15 10.47
C TYR A 31 -10.41 2.90 11.72
N LYS A 32 -9.78 2.21 12.67
CA LYS A 32 -9.24 2.80 13.90
C LYS A 32 -7.80 3.31 13.78
N ALA A 33 -7.08 2.99 12.71
CA ALA A 33 -5.67 3.35 12.54
C ALA A 33 -5.48 4.19 11.26
N PRO A 34 -4.56 5.18 11.27
CA PRO A 34 -4.22 5.96 10.08
C PRO A 34 -3.30 5.15 9.15
N ALA A 35 -3.77 3.99 8.70
CA ALA A 35 -3.01 3.06 7.89
C ALA A 35 -3.84 2.58 6.70
N ASP A 36 -3.21 2.57 5.52
CA ASP A 36 -3.84 2.19 4.26
C ASP A 36 -3.90 0.67 4.07
N PHE A 37 -2.92 -0.05 4.62
CA PHE A 37 -2.87 -1.51 4.67
C PHE A 37 -1.85 -1.99 5.71
N SER A 38 -1.75 -3.29 5.89
CA SER A 38 -0.73 -3.90 6.76
C SER A 38 -0.16 -5.18 6.17
N ILE A 39 1.07 -5.51 6.58
CA ILE A 39 1.73 -6.75 6.17
C ILE A 39 2.18 -7.50 7.43
N ILE A 40 1.95 -8.81 7.45
CA ILE A 40 2.42 -9.71 8.49
C ILE A 40 3.82 -10.21 8.09
N HIS A 41 4.83 -9.65 8.73
CA HIS A 41 6.23 -10.05 8.59
C HIS A 41 6.61 -11.11 9.63
N TYR A 42 7.83 -11.63 9.53
CA TYR A 42 8.33 -12.61 10.50
C TYR A 42 8.32 -12.05 11.94
N ALA A 43 8.60 -10.76 12.10
CA ALA A 43 8.67 -10.06 13.38
C ALA A 43 7.31 -9.49 13.84
N GLY A 44 6.23 -9.77 13.11
CA GLY A 44 4.88 -9.29 13.45
C GLY A 44 4.22 -8.46 12.36
N LYS A 45 3.04 -7.92 12.69
CA LYS A 45 2.23 -7.08 11.79
C LYS A 45 2.77 -5.65 11.79
N VAL A 46 3.01 -5.10 10.59
CA VAL A 46 3.40 -3.71 10.38
C VAL A 46 2.31 -3.00 9.59
N GLU A 47 1.94 -1.81 10.05
CA GLU A 47 0.93 -0.95 9.40
C GLU A 47 1.64 0.09 8.53
N TYR A 48 1.11 0.31 7.32
CA TYR A 48 1.73 1.17 6.31
C TYR A 48 0.78 2.29 5.91
N SER A 49 1.33 3.51 5.83
CA SER A 49 0.75 4.63 5.07
C SER A 49 1.45 4.68 3.71
N ALA A 50 0.66 4.71 2.65
CA ALA A 50 1.12 4.82 1.27
C ALA A 50 1.38 6.28 0.84
N GLU A 51 1.24 7.23 1.77
CA GLU A 51 1.43 8.65 1.49
C GLU A 51 2.80 8.94 0.85
N GLN A 52 2.75 9.59 -0.32
CA GLN A 52 3.90 9.96 -1.15
C GLN A 52 4.73 8.78 -1.66
N TRP A 53 4.21 7.54 -1.65
CA TRP A 53 4.95 6.38 -2.16
C TRP A 53 5.23 6.48 -3.65
N LEU A 54 4.28 6.95 -4.45
CA LEU A 54 4.53 7.13 -5.87
C LEU A 54 5.64 8.14 -6.12
N MET A 55 5.63 9.27 -5.42
CA MET A 55 6.70 10.28 -5.51
C MET A 55 8.05 9.70 -5.09
N LYS A 56 8.13 9.02 -3.95
CA LYS A 56 9.38 8.43 -3.42
C LYS A 56 9.95 7.32 -4.32
N ASN A 57 9.08 6.65 -5.08
CA ASN A 57 9.46 5.58 -6.03
C ASN A 57 9.47 6.05 -7.49
N MET A 58 9.31 7.36 -7.76
CA MET A 58 9.65 7.91 -9.06
C MET A 58 11.16 8.08 -9.08
N ASP A 59 11.83 7.27 -9.88
CA ASP A 59 13.27 7.42 -10.12
C ASP A 59 13.47 8.71 -10.94
N PRO A 60 14.12 9.75 -10.37
CA PRO A 60 14.44 10.93 -11.15
C PRO A 60 15.54 10.55 -12.16
N LEU A 61 15.24 10.73 -13.44
CA LEU A 61 16.23 10.65 -14.53
C LEU A 61 17.41 11.60 -14.30
#